data_AF-A0A931SAE4-F1
#
_entry.id   AF-A0A931SAE4-F1
#
_cell.length_a   1.000
_cell.length_b   1.000
_cell.length_c   1.000
_cell.angle_alpha   90.00
_cell.angle_beta   90.00
_cell.angle_gamma   90.00
#
_symmetry.space_group_name_H-M   'P 1'
#
loop_
_entity.id
_entity.type
_entity.pdbx_description
1 polymer ?
#
loop_
_entity_poly.entity_id
_entity_poly.type
_entity_poly.pdbx_seq_one_letter_code
_entity_poly.pdbx_strand_id
1 'polypeptide(L)' 'MASSLPVADAACTISQVLSPDLSRRFREVGLDATAVPSEQFRAIVRRDYEHWGQLIRENNIRSD' A
#
# COMPACT_ATOMS: atom_id res chain seq x y z
N MET A 1 -21.04 -20.25 -10.97
CA MET A 1 -21.20 -18.86 -11.44
C MET A 1 -20.42 -17.96 -10.50
N ALA A 2 -19.12 -17.79 -10.74
CA ALA A 2 -18.32 -16.83 -9.99
C ALA A 2 -18.73 -15.43 -10.46
N SER A 3 -19.44 -14.70 -9.61
CA SER A 3 -19.79 -13.30 -9.88
C SER A 3 -18.49 -12.51 -9.86
N SER A 4 -17.97 -12.21 -11.05
CA SER A 4 -16.92 -11.20 -11.21
C SER A 4 -17.56 -9.89 -10.80
N LEU A 5 -17.28 -9.44 -9.57
CA LEU A 5 -17.59 -8.06 -9.19
C LEU A 5 -17.03 -7.14 -10.28
N PRO A 6 -17.81 -6.16 -10.78
CA PRO A 6 -17.25 -5.17 -11.68
C PRO A 6 -16.07 -4.56 -10.93
N VAL A 7 -14.87 -4.65 -11.51
CA VAL A 7 -13.71 -3.92 -11.00
C VAL A 7 -14.08 -2.45 -11.19
N ALA A 8 -14.70 -1.87 -10.16
CA ALA A 8 -14.86 -0.44 -10.05
C ALA A 8 -13.48 0.15 -10.30
N ASP A 9 -13.41 1.20 -11.13
CA ASP A 9 -12.17 1.86 -11.51
C ASP A 9 -11.21 1.91 -10.30
N ALA A 10 -10.04 1.27 -10.42
CA ALA A 10 -9.14 1.07 -9.29
C ALA A 10 -8.76 2.41 -8.63
N ALA A 11 -8.72 3.49 -9.43
CA ALA A 11 -8.52 4.85 -8.93
C ALA A 11 -9.68 5.34 -8.05
N CYS A 12 -10.93 5.07 -8.43
CA CYS A 12 -12.12 5.36 -7.64
C CYS A 12 -12.13 4.58 -6.32
N THR A 13 -11.71 3.32 -6.32
CA THR A 13 -11.64 2.49 -5.11
C THR A 13 -10.58 3.00 -4.13
N ILE A 14 -9.41 3.45 -4.63
CA ILE A 14 -8.32 3.98 -3.79
C ILE A 14 -8.73 5.30 -3.09
N SER A 15 -9.55 6.15 -3.71
CA SER A 15 -9.99 7.39 -3.07
C SER A 15 -11.01 7.16 -1.94
N GLN A 16 -11.81 6.09 -2.01
CA GLN A 16 -12.78 5.73 -0.96
C GLN A 16 -12.12 5.35 0.37
N VAL A 17 -10.86 4.90 0.33
CA VAL A 17 -10.04 4.57 1.50
C VAL A 17 -9.84 5.80 2.40
N LEU A 18 -9.88 7.01 1.83
CA LEU A 18 -9.83 8.27 2.57
C LEU A 18 -11.19 8.76 3.10
N SER A 19 -12.27 8.00 2.92
CA SER A 19 -13.55 8.37 3.51
C SER A 19 -13.42 8.45 5.05
N PRO A 20 -14.13 9.37 5.72
CA PRO A 20 -14.00 9.56 7.16
C PRO A 20 -14.25 8.28 7.98
N ASP A 21 -15.26 7.49 7.59
CA ASP A 21 -15.59 6.25 8.28
C ASP A 21 -14.48 5.20 8.13
N LEU A 22 -14.01 4.98 6.91
CA LEU A 22 -12.99 3.98 6.65
C LEU A 22 -11.63 4.39 7.23
N SER A 23 -11.25 5.66 7.11
CA SER A 23 -10.05 6.22 7.74
C SER A 23 -10.07 6.08 9.26
N ARG A 24 -11.24 6.25 9.90
CA ARG A 24 -11.40 6.03 11.35
C ARG A 24 -11.14 4.56 11.70
N ARG A 25 -11.70 3.61 10.95
CA ARG A 25 -11.49 2.17 11.18
C ARG A 25 -10.03 1.76 11.00
N PHE A 26 -9.32 2.36 10.04
CA PHE A 26 -7.87 2.15 9.89
C PHE A 26 -7.10 2.63 11.13
N ARG A 27 -7.43 3.82 11.65
CA ARG A 27 -6.78 4.34 12.86
C ARG A 27 -7.05 3.51 14.11
N GLU A 28 -8.24 2.90 14.21
CA GLU A 28 -8.59 1.98 15.31
C GLU A 28 -7.68 0.74 15.37
N VAL A 29 -7.07 0.34 14.25
CA VAL A 29 -6.09 -0.75 14.18
C VAL A 29 -4.64 -0.26 14.09
N GLY A 30 -4.40 1.03 14.34
CA GLY A 30 -3.06 1.63 14.30
C GLY A 30 -2.51 1.85 12.89
N LEU A 31 -3.37 1.91 11.87
CA LEU A 31 -2.98 2.17 10.49
C LEU A 31 -3.42 3.56 10.06
N ASP A 32 -2.55 4.25 9.32
CA ASP A 32 -2.91 5.47 8.62
C ASP A 32 -3.24 5.16 7.16
N ALA A 33 -4.48 5.44 6.78
CA ALA A 33 -4.93 5.26 5.40
C ALA A 33 -4.20 6.25 4.48
N THR A 34 -3.62 5.74 3.40
CA THR A 34 -3.01 6.56 2.34
C THR A 34 -3.66 6.20 1.00
N ALA A 35 -3.94 7.20 0.18
CA ALA A 35 -4.44 7.03 -1.17
C ALA A 35 -3.46 7.64 -2.17
N VAL A 36 -2.21 7.18 -2.11
CA VAL A 36 -1.17 7.62 -3.03
C VAL A 36 -1.53 7.19 -4.46
N PRO A 37 -1.40 8.07 -5.47
CA PRO A 37 -1.56 7.68 -6.86
C PRO A 37 -0.58 6.57 -7.26
N SER A 38 -0.98 5.72 -8.21
CA SER A 38 -0.20 4.54 -8.62
C SER A 38 1.26 4.86 -8.99
N GLU A 39 1.52 5.98 -9.66
CA GLU A 39 2.90 6.39 -10.02
C GLU A 39 3.72 6.77 -8.78
N GLN A 40 3.11 7.42 -7.79
CA GLN A 40 3.78 7.73 -6.53
C GLN A 40 4.05 6.45 -5.73
N PHE A 41 3.10 5.51 -5.72
CA PHE A 41 3.30 4.21 -5.08
C PHE A 41 4.47 3.44 -5.69
N ARG A 42 4.58 3.41 -7.03
CA ARG A 42 5.73 2.79 -7.72
C ARG A 42 7.07 3.43 -7.33
N ALA A 43 7.09 4.76 -7.14
CA ALA A 43 8.29 5.45 -6.68
C ALA A 43 8.68 5.06 -5.25
N ILE A 44 7.70 4.93 -4.34
CA ILE A 44 7.92 4.46 -2.97
C ILE A 44 8.50 3.05 -2.97
N VAL A 45 7.86 2.10 -3.66
CA VAL A 45 8.31 0.70 -3.72
C VAL A 45 9.74 0.59 -4.25
N ARG A 46 10.09 1.33 -5.30
CA ARG A 46 11.44 1.34 -5.85
C ARG A 46 12.47 1.87 -4.84
N ARG A 47 12.18 2.99 -4.19
CA ARG A 47 13.05 3.56 -3.15
C ARG A 47 13.25 2.58 -2.00
N ASP A 48 12.17 1.96 -1.53
CA ASP A 48 12.21 1.02 -0.42
C ASP A 48 13.02 -0.21 -0.78
N TYR A 49 12.85 -0.74 -2.00
CA TYR A 49 13.62 -1.88 -2.48
C TYR A 49 15.12 -1.59 -2.54
N GLU A 50 15.50 -0.42 -3.04
CA GLU A 50 16.90 0.02 -3.09
C GLU A 50 17.48 0.17 -1.68
N HIS A 51 16.77 0.88 -0.79
CA HIS A 51 17.25 1.19 0.55
C HIS A 51 17.32 -0.05 1.44
N TRP A 52 16.21 -0.79 1.57
CA TRP A 52 16.17 -1.99 2.42
C TRP A 52 17.03 -3.10 1.84
N GLY A 53 17.06 -3.25 0.51
CA GLY A 53 17.93 -4.23 -0.14
C GLY A 53 19.41 -3.98 0.14
N GLN A 54 19.84 -2.72 0.18
CA GLN A 54 21.19 -2.36 0.61
C GLN A 54 21.44 -2.75 2.08
N LEU A 55 20.56 -2.30 2.99
CA LEU A 55 20.71 -2.57 4.42
C LEU A 55 20.75 -4.07 4.75
N ILE A 56 19.89 -4.88 4.11
CA ILE A 56 19.87 -6.34 4.31
C ILE A 56 21.22 -6.96 3.93
N ARG A 57 21.79 -6.57 2.78
CA ARG A 57 23.09 -7.08 2.32
C ARG A 57 24.23 -6.65 3.23
N GLU A 58 24.26 -5.38 3.63
CA GLU A 58 25.30 -4.83 4.50
C GLU A 58 25.31 -5.48 5.89
N ASN A 59 24.13 -5.84 6.40
CA ASN A 59 23.96 -6.44 7.73
C ASN A 59 23.92 -7.99 7.70
N ASN A 60 24.14 -8.61 6.54
CA ASN A 60 24.10 -10.07 6.35
C ASN A 60 22.81 -10.71 6.92
N ILE A 61 21.69 -9.99 6.81
CA ILE A 61 20.37 -10.46 7.26
C ILE A 61 19.90 -11.52 6.27
N ARG A 62 19.57 -12.70 6.79
CA ARG A 62 19.03 -13.81 6.00
C ARG A 62 17.55 -13.96 6.30
N SER A 63 16.75 -14.14 5.25
CA SER A 63 15.41 -14.73 5.41
C SER A 63 15.64 -16.21 5.65
N ASP A 64 15.18 -16.69 6.80
CA ASP A 64 15.01 -18.13 7.06
C ASP A 64 13.93 -18.74 6.14
#